data_AF-A0A2W4M771-F1
#
_entry.id   AF-A0A2W4M771-F1
#
_cell.length_a   1.000
_cell.length_b   1.000
_cell.length_c   1.000
_cell.angle_alpha   90.00
_cell.angle_beta   90.00
_cell.angle_gamma   90.00
#
_symmetry.space_group_name_H-M   'P 1'
#
loop_
_entity.id
_entity.type
_entity.pdbx_description
1 polymer ?
#
loop_
_entity_poly.entity_id
_entity_poly.type
_entity_poly.pdbx_seq_one_letter_code
_entity_poly.pdbx_strand_id
1 'polypeptide(L)'
;MYRCAAIATLLLAVSAHADEGMWTLDNFPKEAVREKYGVQIDDAWLARVQRSVTRHESGCTGSFVSPDGLVLTNHHCVMECLSELSSASQDYVENGFAAGSRSEERKCPTEILSVLVDIEEVTAQVNAATQGMSDAQANEARKRELSRLEAQCAAASKKDRRTGPLACESVTLYQGGQYFLYKYKRYDDVRMVFAPHQAIAAFGGDPDNFNFPRWCLDFSLLRAYENGKPAHTPNHLQWRVEGPAAGEPTFVAGHPGTTNRLLTTAQLEFQRDTSIPSFLIRNSELRGRLIQWGKSGEEPRRLTQEPLLSYENALKVYRNLNRALLDEELLAQKREREAALRASVEGDTELARAVGPAWENIAEAQRRYREIYDRYLYL
;
A
#
# COMPACT_ATOMS: atom_id res chain seq x y z
N MET A 1 -4.56 -9.73 -61.82
CA MET A 1 -5.50 -8.95 -61.00
C MET A 1 -5.88 -9.79 -59.80
N TYR A 2 -5.50 -9.37 -58.59
CA TYR A 2 -6.19 -9.51 -57.29
C TYR A 2 -5.17 -9.05 -56.24
N ARG A 3 -5.29 -7.77 -55.84
CA ARG A 3 -4.54 -7.16 -54.73
C ARG A 3 -5.29 -7.50 -53.44
N CYS A 4 -4.72 -8.31 -52.56
CA CYS A 4 -5.22 -8.45 -51.20
C CYS A 4 -4.65 -7.32 -50.36
N ALA A 5 -5.51 -6.36 -49.98
CA ALA A 5 -5.19 -5.30 -49.04
C ALA A 5 -5.20 -5.89 -47.61
N ALA A 6 -4.04 -5.90 -46.95
CA ALA A 6 -3.95 -6.13 -45.52
C ALA A 6 -4.39 -4.85 -44.79
N ILE A 7 -5.56 -4.89 -44.18
CA ILE A 7 -6.02 -3.82 -43.29
C ILE A 7 -5.32 -4.02 -41.96
N ALA A 8 -4.31 -3.19 -41.70
CA ALA A 8 -3.70 -3.07 -40.39
C ALA A 8 -4.64 -2.28 -39.47
N THR A 9 -5.32 -2.98 -38.56
CA THR A 9 -6.13 -2.37 -37.52
C THR A 9 -5.20 -1.69 -36.51
N LEU A 10 -5.03 -0.37 -36.62
CA LEU A 10 -4.43 0.42 -35.55
C LEU A 10 -5.37 0.37 -34.34
N LEU A 11 -5.00 -0.42 -33.33
CA LEU A 11 -5.57 -0.32 -31.99
C LEU A 11 -5.09 1.02 -31.40
N LEU A 12 -5.97 2.03 -31.46
CA LEU A 12 -5.81 3.25 -30.69
C LEU A 12 -5.85 2.89 -29.20
N ALA A 13 -4.69 2.83 -28.57
CA ALA A 13 -4.60 2.72 -27.12
C ALA A 13 -5.19 4.01 -26.52
N VAL A 14 -6.41 3.94 -26.02
CA VAL A 14 -7.02 5.02 -25.25
C VAL A 14 -6.23 5.11 -23.94
N SER A 15 -5.55 6.23 -23.72
CA SER A 15 -4.86 6.51 -22.46
C SER A 15 -5.87 6.42 -21.32
N ALA A 16 -5.75 5.41 -20.46
CA ALA A 16 -6.50 5.34 -19.23
C ALA A 16 -5.94 6.41 -18.28
N HIS A 17 -6.73 7.45 -18.01
CA HIS A 17 -6.43 8.40 -16.95
C HIS A 17 -7.08 7.89 -15.67
N ALA A 18 -6.26 7.50 -14.69
CA ALA A 18 -6.74 7.33 -13.33
C ALA A 18 -6.98 8.72 -12.73
N ASP A 19 -8.15 8.91 -12.13
CA ASP A 19 -8.44 10.15 -11.42
C ASP A 19 -7.61 10.28 -10.14
N GLU A 20 -7.15 11.49 -9.83
CA GLU A 20 -6.34 11.74 -8.63
C GLU A 20 -7.22 11.63 -7.37
N GLY A 21 -6.85 10.71 -6.47
CA GLY A 21 -7.41 10.66 -5.13
C GLY A 21 -7.22 9.31 -4.46
N MET A 22 -6.79 9.32 -3.20
CA MET A 22 -6.91 8.18 -2.29
C MET A 22 -7.76 8.67 -1.12
N TRP A 23 -9.05 8.34 -1.14
CA TRP A 23 -10.01 8.82 -0.14
C TRP A 23 -10.13 7.81 0.99
N THR A 24 -10.23 8.30 2.21
CA THR A 24 -10.60 7.43 3.34
C THR A 24 -12.08 7.06 3.21
N LEU A 25 -12.45 5.89 3.74
CA LEU A 25 -13.82 5.38 3.62
C LEU A 25 -14.83 6.25 4.40
N ASP A 26 -14.39 6.86 5.49
CA ASP A 26 -15.17 7.82 6.31
C ASP A 26 -15.30 9.20 5.67
N ASN A 27 -14.47 9.54 4.67
CA ASN A 27 -14.49 10.82 3.96
C ASN A 27 -14.54 10.63 2.44
N PHE A 28 -15.29 9.63 1.97
CA PHE A 28 -15.45 9.36 0.54
C PHE A 28 -16.33 10.43 -0.13
N PRO A 29 -15.90 11.05 -1.26
CA PRO A 29 -16.60 12.18 -1.88
C PRO A 29 -17.79 11.72 -2.74
N LYS A 30 -18.85 11.22 -2.09
CA LYS A 30 -20.03 10.60 -2.74
C LYS A 30 -20.67 11.48 -3.82
N GLU A 31 -20.84 12.77 -3.54
CA GLU A 31 -21.52 13.69 -4.47
C GLU A 31 -20.69 13.95 -5.71
N ALA A 32 -19.40 14.26 -5.55
CA ALA A 32 -18.48 14.46 -6.67
C ALA A 32 -18.34 13.19 -7.52
N VAL A 33 -18.31 12.00 -6.89
CA VAL A 33 -18.27 10.71 -7.59
C VAL A 33 -19.57 10.46 -8.36
N ARG A 34 -20.73 10.76 -7.77
CA ARG A 34 -22.03 10.65 -8.44
C ARG A 34 -22.09 11.59 -9.65
N GLU A 35 -21.69 12.83 -9.50
CA GLU A 35 -21.72 13.83 -10.57
C GLU A 35 -20.76 13.48 -11.72
N LYS A 36 -19.55 13.03 -11.38
CA LYS A 36 -18.52 12.73 -12.36
C LYS A 36 -18.75 11.41 -13.10
N TYR A 37 -19.13 10.36 -12.38
CA TYR A 37 -19.18 9.00 -12.94
C TYR A 37 -20.59 8.42 -13.05
N GLY A 38 -21.62 9.11 -12.53
CA GLY A 38 -22.99 8.62 -12.55
C GLY A 38 -23.26 7.44 -11.62
N VAL A 39 -22.34 7.11 -10.70
CA VAL A 39 -22.46 5.99 -9.76
C VAL A 39 -22.83 6.49 -8.37
N GLN A 40 -23.87 5.90 -7.78
CA GLN A 40 -24.22 6.16 -6.39
C GLN A 40 -23.53 5.15 -5.46
N ILE A 41 -22.59 5.65 -4.64
CA ILE A 41 -21.94 4.89 -3.58
C ILE A 41 -22.50 5.39 -2.24
N ASP A 42 -23.24 4.53 -1.55
CA ASP A 42 -23.85 4.84 -0.26
C ASP A 42 -23.04 4.29 0.93
N ASP A 43 -23.46 4.64 2.14
CA ASP A 43 -22.81 4.18 3.38
C ASP A 43 -22.86 2.67 3.58
N ALA A 44 -23.94 2.02 3.12
CA ALA A 44 -24.07 0.57 3.23
C ALA A 44 -23.05 -0.14 2.33
N TRP A 45 -22.82 0.38 1.12
CA TRP A 45 -21.79 -0.11 0.21
C TRP A 45 -20.40 0.09 0.79
N LEU A 46 -20.08 1.30 1.29
CA LEU A 46 -18.79 1.60 1.90
C LEU A 46 -18.52 0.71 3.12
N ALA A 47 -19.50 0.54 4.00
CA ALA A 47 -19.39 -0.32 5.18
C ALA A 47 -19.20 -1.80 4.82
N ARG A 48 -19.85 -2.29 3.76
CA ARG A 48 -19.63 -3.66 3.25
C ARG A 48 -18.22 -3.80 2.70
N VAL A 49 -17.77 -2.87 1.86
CA VAL A 49 -16.43 -2.91 1.25
C VAL A 49 -15.34 -2.83 2.32
N GLN A 50 -15.46 -1.90 3.27
CA GLN A 50 -14.56 -1.77 4.42
C GLN A 50 -14.32 -3.11 5.13
N ARG A 51 -15.41 -3.85 5.38
CA ARG A 51 -15.38 -5.13 6.10
C ARG A 51 -15.12 -6.35 5.20
N SER A 52 -15.01 -6.15 3.90
CA SER A 52 -14.65 -7.19 2.93
C SER A 52 -13.18 -7.14 2.54
N VAL A 53 -12.51 -5.99 2.68
CA VAL A 53 -11.10 -5.80 2.34
C VAL A 53 -10.20 -6.23 3.50
N THR A 54 -9.16 -7.00 3.20
CA THR A 54 -8.17 -7.46 4.16
C THR A 54 -6.85 -6.71 3.96
N ARG A 55 -6.20 -6.30 5.05
CA ARG A 55 -4.79 -5.94 5.09
C ARG A 55 -4.00 -7.20 5.39
N HIS A 56 -3.06 -7.53 4.53
CA HIS A 56 -2.01 -8.47 4.88
C HIS A 56 -0.96 -7.70 5.67
N GLU A 57 -0.62 -8.14 6.88
CA GLU A 57 0.37 -7.44 7.72
C GLU A 57 1.77 -7.42 7.07
N SER A 58 2.02 -8.26 6.07
CA SER A 58 3.19 -8.25 5.18
C SER A 58 3.22 -7.07 4.18
N GLY A 59 2.17 -6.24 4.11
CA GLY A 59 2.13 -5.02 3.29
C GLY A 59 1.26 -5.11 2.02
N CYS A 60 0.44 -6.16 1.90
CA CYS A 60 -0.47 -6.36 0.78
C CYS A 60 -1.94 -6.07 1.13
N THR A 61 -2.79 -6.03 0.10
CA THR A 61 -4.25 -5.98 0.22
C THR A 61 -4.85 -7.24 -0.36
N GLY A 62 -5.91 -7.75 0.27
CA GLY A 62 -6.76 -8.80 -0.26
C GLY A 62 -8.24 -8.48 -0.04
N SER A 63 -9.11 -9.43 -0.34
CA SER A 63 -10.53 -9.32 -0.04
C SER A 63 -11.18 -10.67 0.23
N PHE A 64 -12.13 -10.71 1.17
CA PHE A 64 -13.03 -11.85 1.30
C PHE A 64 -13.91 -11.95 0.05
N VAL A 65 -13.98 -13.15 -0.52
CA VAL A 65 -14.76 -13.47 -1.73
C VAL A 65 -15.74 -14.63 -1.48
N SER A 66 -15.99 -14.96 -0.21
CA SER A 66 -16.97 -15.97 0.21
C SER A 66 -17.46 -15.70 1.63
N PRO A 67 -18.57 -16.33 2.07
CA PRO A 67 -19.02 -16.26 3.47
C PRO A 67 -18.19 -17.10 4.45
N ASP A 68 -17.27 -17.94 3.95
CA ASP A 68 -16.46 -18.87 4.73
C ASP A 68 -14.96 -18.52 4.67
N GLY A 69 -14.63 -17.23 4.75
CA GLY A 69 -13.27 -16.75 4.97
C GLY A 69 -12.31 -16.90 3.79
N LEU A 70 -12.75 -17.31 2.59
CA LEU A 70 -11.92 -17.34 1.39
C LEU A 70 -11.47 -15.90 1.03
N VAL A 71 -10.17 -15.71 0.87
CA VAL A 71 -9.53 -14.43 0.58
C VAL A 71 -8.86 -14.51 -0.79
N LEU A 72 -9.11 -13.51 -1.62
CA LEU A 72 -8.40 -13.27 -2.87
C LEU A 72 -7.32 -12.21 -2.65
N THR A 73 -6.10 -12.47 -3.13
CA THR A 73 -4.98 -11.53 -3.14
C THR A 73 -4.08 -11.80 -4.34
N ASN A 74 -3.01 -11.03 -4.53
CA ASN A 74 -2.02 -11.30 -5.57
C ASN A 74 -1.14 -12.50 -5.21
N HIS A 75 -0.56 -13.16 -6.22
CA HIS A 75 0.39 -14.25 -6.01
C HIS A 75 1.67 -13.74 -5.34
N HIS A 76 2.19 -12.58 -5.76
CA HIS A 76 3.37 -12.01 -5.13
C HIS A 76 3.18 -11.70 -3.64
N CYS A 77 1.94 -11.46 -3.20
CA CYS A 77 1.59 -11.21 -1.80
C CYS A 77 1.68 -12.45 -0.90
N VAL A 78 1.73 -13.66 -1.47
CA VAL A 78 1.78 -14.92 -0.72
C VAL A 78 3.09 -15.69 -0.93
N MET A 79 4.07 -15.09 -1.61
CA MET A 79 5.36 -15.70 -1.90
C MET A 79 6.12 -16.14 -0.65
N GLU A 80 6.04 -15.36 0.43
CA GLU A 80 6.64 -15.71 1.71
C GLU A 80 5.98 -16.99 2.28
N CYS A 81 4.65 -17.06 2.33
CA CYS A 81 3.94 -18.27 2.75
C CYS A 81 4.30 -19.48 1.86
N LEU A 82 4.37 -19.34 0.54
CA LEU A 82 4.76 -20.43 -0.36
C LEU A 82 6.19 -20.90 -0.07
N SER A 83 7.11 -19.98 0.16
CA SER A 83 8.50 -20.27 0.52
C SER A 83 8.59 -21.00 1.86
N GLU A 84 7.87 -20.55 2.88
CA GLU A 84 7.83 -21.17 4.21
C GLU A 84 7.20 -22.57 4.21
N LEU A 85 6.22 -22.80 3.32
CA LEU A 85 5.60 -24.11 3.13
C LEU A 85 6.44 -25.07 2.28
N SER A 86 7.40 -24.55 1.52
CA SER A 86 8.25 -25.34 0.63
C SER A 86 9.31 -26.13 1.42
N SER A 87 9.86 -27.15 0.77
CA SER A 87 10.91 -28.01 1.31
C SER A 87 11.86 -28.45 0.19
N ALA A 88 12.94 -29.15 0.54
CA ALA A 88 13.88 -29.67 -0.46
C ALA A 88 13.24 -30.61 -1.50
N SER A 89 12.14 -31.29 -1.15
CA SER A 89 11.44 -32.20 -2.05
C SER A 89 10.17 -31.60 -2.66
N GLN A 90 9.77 -30.39 -2.27
CA GLN A 90 8.53 -29.78 -2.71
C GLN A 90 8.65 -28.27 -2.75
N ASP A 91 8.75 -27.72 -3.95
CA ASP A 91 8.87 -26.28 -4.21
C ASP A 91 7.51 -25.73 -4.65
N TYR A 92 6.78 -25.12 -3.70
CA TYR A 92 5.49 -24.48 -3.97
C TYR A 92 5.63 -23.09 -4.58
N VAL A 93 6.83 -22.50 -4.53
CA VAL A 93 7.10 -21.24 -5.22
C VAL A 93 7.10 -21.50 -6.73
N GLU A 94 7.89 -22.47 -7.18
CA GLU A 94 7.97 -22.81 -8.60
C GLU A 94 6.68 -23.46 -9.11
N ASN A 95 6.18 -24.48 -8.39
CA ASN A 95 5.14 -25.38 -8.88
C ASN A 95 3.71 -24.99 -8.44
N GLY A 96 3.56 -23.92 -7.65
CA GLY A 96 2.28 -23.50 -7.11
C GLY A 96 1.71 -24.48 -6.07
N PHE A 97 0.50 -24.19 -5.58
CA PHE A 97 -0.20 -24.96 -4.56
C PHE A 97 -1.69 -25.04 -4.88
N ALA A 98 -2.34 -26.19 -4.63
CA ALA A 98 -3.78 -26.31 -4.72
C ALA A 98 -4.29 -27.34 -3.71
N ALA A 99 -5.11 -26.90 -2.74
CA ALA A 99 -5.78 -27.81 -1.82
C ALA A 99 -7.02 -28.43 -2.49
N GLY A 100 -7.11 -29.77 -2.54
CA GLY A 100 -8.29 -30.47 -3.03
C GLY A 100 -9.47 -30.44 -2.05
N SER A 101 -9.19 -30.16 -0.77
CA SER A 101 -10.17 -30.11 0.31
C SER A 101 -9.74 -29.14 1.43
N ARG A 102 -10.68 -28.73 2.30
CA ARG A 102 -10.37 -27.84 3.45
C ARG A 102 -9.31 -28.43 4.40
N SER A 103 -9.24 -29.76 4.51
CA SER A 103 -8.23 -30.45 5.34
C SER A 103 -6.82 -30.39 4.76
N GLU A 104 -6.68 -30.12 3.46
CA GLU A 104 -5.39 -29.99 2.79
C GLU A 104 -4.84 -28.57 2.80
N GLU A 105 -5.68 -27.57 3.15
CA GLU A 105 -5.25 -26.17 3.31
C GLU A 105 -4.14 -26.08 4.37
N ARG A 106 -3.03 -25.42 4.02
CA ARG A 106 -1.82 -25.35 4.87
C ARG A 106 -1.74 -24.00 5.56
N LYS A 107 -1.58 -23.97 6.88
CA LYS A 107 -1.38 -22.73 7.63
C LYS A 107 -0.09 -22.06 7.16
N CYS A 108 -0.20 -20.81 6.73
CA CYS A 108 0.91 -19.92 6.50
C CYS A 108 1.50 -19.50 7.86
N PRO A 109 2.76 -19.84 8.17
CA PRO A 109 3.34 -19.59 9.50
C PRO A 109 3.31 -18.13 9.98
N THR A 110 3.60 -17.18 9.09
CA THR A 110 3.75 -15.76 9.43
C THR A 110 2.63 -14.85 8.91
N GLU A 111 1.68 -15.40 8.15
CA GLU A 111 0.61 -14.63 7.53
C GLU A 111 -0.45 -14.21 8.56
N ILE A 112 -0.70 -12.91 8.64
CA ILE A 112 -1.74 -12.31 9.49
C ILE A 112 -2.59 -11.41 8.60
N LEU A 113 -3.91 -11.57 8.72
CA LEU A 113 -4.89 -10.71 8.05
C LEU A 113 -5.59 -9.80 9.05
N SER A 114 -5.66 -8.51 8.75
CA SER A 114 -6.46 -7.53 9.49
C SER A 114 -7.63 -7.02 8.65
N VAL A 115 -8.78 -6.81 9.28
CA VAL A 115 -9.98 -6.25 8.64
C VAL A 115 -10.39 -5.01 9.42
N LEU A 116 -10.47 -3.87 8.74
CA LEU A 116 -10.88 -2.61 9.36
C LEU A 116 -12.37 -2.68 9.71
N VAL A 117 -12.71 -2.70 10.99
CA VAL A 117 -14.11 -2.82 11.43
C VAL A 117 -14.72 -1.49 11.83
N ASP A 118 -13.90 -0.54 12.27
CA ASP A 118 -14.32 0.76 12.77
C ASP A 118 -13.16 1.79 12.72
N ILE A 119 -13.52 3.07 12.62
CA ILE A 119 -12.61 4.21 12.55
C ILE A 119 -13.10 5.26 13.56
N GLU A 120 -12.20 5.78 14.38
CA GLU A 120 -12.50 6.82 15.35
C GLU A 120 -11.54 7.99 15.19
N GLU A 121 -12.08 9.19 15.01
CA GLU A 121 -11.33 10.44 14.95
C GLU A 121 -10.95 10.87 16.38
N VAL A 122 -9.66 11.13 16.64
CA VAL A 122 -9.14 11.45 17.99
C VAL A 122 -8.26 12.71 18.02
N THR A 123 -8.27 13.54 16.98
CA THR A 123 -7.44 14.75 16.87
C THR A 123 -7.65 15.69 18.03
N ALA A 124 -8.89 15.92 18.46
CA ALA A 124 -9.18 16.82 19.57
C ALA A 124 -8.51 16.36 20.88
N GLN A 125 -8.52 15.06 21.16
CA GLN A 125 -7.90 14.47 22.36
C GLN A 125 -6.38 14.63 22.30
N VAL A 126 -5.78 14.32 21.15
CA VAL A 126 -4.33 14.43 20.93
C VAL A 126 -3.86 15.88 21.00
N ASN A 127 -4.58 16.82 20.39
CA ASN A 127 -4.24 18.24 20.41
C ASN A 127 -4.29 18.81 21.84
N ALA A 128 -5.31 18.45 22.62
CA ALA A 128 -5.41 18.83 24.02
C ALA A 128 -4.22 18.33 24.86
N ALA A 129 -3.73 17.12 24.60
CA ALA A 129 -2.58 16.55 25.31
C ALA A 129 -1.24 17.23 24.98
N THR A 130 -1.15 17.98 23.88
CA THR A 130 0.08 18.67 23.45
C THR A 130 0.06 20.18 23.63
N GLN A 131 -1.06 20.75 24.08
CA GLN A 131 -1.27 22.19 24.09
C GLN A 131 -0.25 22.92 24.98
N GLY A 132 0.36 23.98 24.43
CA GLY A 132 1.32 24.83 25.15
C GLY A 132 2.70 24.22 25.40
N MET A 133 3.00 23.05 24.83
CA MET A 133 4.30 22.39 24.94
C MET A 133 5.27 22.86 23.85
N SER A 134 6.58 22.76 24.10
CA SER A 134 7.59 22.87 23.03
C SER A 134 7.51 21.70 22.06
N ASP A 135 8.02 21.83 20.84
CA ASP A 135 7.91 20.80 19.79
C ASP A 135 8.41 19.42 20.23
N ALA A 136 9.57 19.35 20.92
CA ALA A 136 10.12 18.10 21.42
C ALA A 136 9.22 17.46 22.49
N GLN A 137 8.69 18.27 23.40
CA GLN A 137 7.76 17.79 24.44
C GLN A 137 6.41 17.37 23.84
N ALA A 138 5.90 18.14 22.87
CA ALA A 138 4.66 17.86 22.16
C ALA A 138 4.75 16.54 21.39
N ASN A 139 5.87 16.26 20.72
CA ASN A 139 6.10 14.99 20.03
C ASN A 139 6.05 13.81 21.01
N GLU A 140 6.72 13.91 22.16
CA GLU A 140 6.71 12.85 23.17
C GLU A 140 5.35 12.71 23.85
N ALA A 141 4.65 13.81 24.13
CA ALA A 141 3.28 13.78 24.68
C ALA A 141 2.29 13.15 23.71
N ARG A 142 2.37 13.49 22.42
CA ARG A 142 1.55 12.91 21.35
C ARG A 142 1.74 11.40 21.26
N LYS A 143 2.98 10.91 21.22
CA LYS A 143 3.26 9.46 21.19
C LYS A 143 2.64 8.76 22.41
N ARG A 144 2.84 9.30 23.61
CA ARG A 144 2.25 8.75 24.84
C ARG A 144 0.72 8.72 24.80
N GLU A 145 0.11 9.81 24.32
CA GLU A 145 -1.34 9.92 24.24
C GLU A 145 -1.94 8.92 23.24
N LEU A 146 -1.34 8.81 22.05
CA LEU A 146 -1.75 7.82 21.05
C LEU A 146 -1.64 6.39 21.60
N SER A 147 -0.51 6.03 22.24
CA SER A 147 -0.36 4.71 22.87
C SER A 147 -1.36 4.47 23.99
N ARG A 148 -1.71 5.51 24.77
CA ARG A 148 -2.75 5.43 25.82
C ARG A 148 -4.11 5.14 25.19
N LEU A 149 -4.46 5.84 24.12
CA LEU A 149 -5.72 5.70 23.40
C LEU A 149 -5.84 4.32 22.73
N GLU A 150 -4.78 3.83 22.09
CA GLU A 150 -4.69 2.46 21.55
C GLU A 150 -4.94 1.41 22.64
N ALA A 151 -4.25 1.52 23.78
CA ALA A 151 -4.37 0.58 24.88
C ALA A 151 -5.79 0.56 25.48
N GLN A 152 -6.41 1.74 25.62
CA GLN A 152 -7.80 1.86 26.10
C GLN A 152 -8.80 1.24 25.12
N CYS A 153 -8.65 1.51 23.83
CA CYS A 153 -9.47 0.92 22.78
C CYS A 153 -9.34 -0.62 22.77
N ALA A 154 -8.12 -1.14 22.82
CA ALA A 154 -7.86 -2.57 22.87
C ALA A 154 -8.47 -3.21 24.13
N ALA A 155 -8.36 -2.57 25.30
CA ALA A 155 -8.95 -3.06 26.54
C ALA A 155 -10.49 -3.03 26.52
N ALA A 156 -11.09 -2.01 25.91
CA ALA A 156 -12.54 -1.88 25.77
C ALA A 156 -13.11 -2.97 24.84
N SER A 157 -12.45 -3.22 23.70
CA SER A 157 -12.91 -4.19 22.69
C SER A 157 -13.03 -5.61 23.22
N LYS A 158 -12.17 -6.03 24.17
CA LYS A 158 -12.22 -7.36 24.81
C LYS A 158 -13.57 -7.67 25.47
N LYS A 159 -14.36 -6.65 25.82
CA LYS A 159 -15.67 -6.80 26.46
C LYS A 159 -16.82 -6.92 25.46
N ASP A 160 -16.61 -6.54 24.19
CA ASP A 160 -17.65 -6.63 23.16
C ASP A 160 -17.71 -8.06 22.60
N ARG A 161 -18.78 -8.79 22.94
CA ARG A 161 -18.99 -10.17 22.47
C ARG A 161 -19.27 -10.27 20.96
N ARG A 162 -19.64 -9.18 20.29
CA ARG A 162 -19.95 -9.18 18.84
C ARG A 162 -18.69 -9.15 18.00
N THR A 163 -17.70 -8.35 18.41
CA THR A 163 -16.46 -8.15 17.67
C THR A 163 -15.31 -8.99 18.22
N GLY A 164 -15.34 -9.29 19.52
CA GLY A 164 -14.20 -9.86 20.22
C GLY A 164 -13.06 -8.85 20.39
N PRO A 165 -11.86 -9.31 20.79
CA PRO A 165 -10.69 -8.44 20.93
C PRO A 165 -10.31 -7.84 19.57
N LEU A 166 -10.08 -6.52 19.56
CA LEU A 166 -9.62 -5.78 18.40
C LEU A 166 -8.19 -5.29 18.61
N ALA A 167 -7.45 -5.22 17.51
CA ALA A 167 -6.22 -4.45 17.45
C ALA A 167 -6.58 -3.00 17.13
N CYS A 168 -6.22 -2.07 18.01
CA CYS A 168 -6.42 -0.64 17.79
C CYS A 168 -5.07 0.00 17.44
N GLU A 169 -5.04 0.72 16.34
CA GLU A 169 -3.83 1.35 15.80
C GLU A 169 -4.08 2.84 15.59
N SER A 170 -3.16 3.67 16.07
CA SER A 170 -3.18 5.09 15.74
C SER A 170 -2.72 5.31 14.30
N VAL A 171 -3.51 6.10 13.57
CA VAL A 171 -3.23 6.50 12.19
C VAL A 171 -3.09 8.02 12.16
N THR A 172 -1.96 8.50 11.65
CA THR A 172 -1.70 9.93 11.46
C THR A 172 -1.93 10.27 9.99
N LEU A 173 -2.88 11.17 9.72
CA LEU A 173 -3.17 11.67 8.38
C LEU A 173 -2.70 13.13 8.25
N TYR A 174 -2.47 13.55 7.01
CA TYR A 174 -2.09 14.93 6.66
C TYR A 174 -0.88 15.44 7.45
N GLN A 175 0.17 14.61 7.58
CA GLN A 175 1.42 14.95 8.30
C GLN A 175 1.22 15.38 9.76
N GLY A 176 0.16 14.89 10.42
CA GLY A 176 -0.19 15.29 11.79
C GLY A 176 -1.32 16.31 11.88
N GLY A 177 -1.94 16.66 10.74
CA GLY A 177 -3.15 17.47 10.73
C GLY A 177 -4.37 16.73 11.31
N GLN A 178 -4.38 15.39 11.24
CA GLN A 178 -5.41 14.57 11.87
C GLN A 178 -4.85 13.27 12.47
N TYR A 179 -5.50 12.79 13.52
CA TYR A 179 -5.20 11.56 14.24
C TYR A 179 -6.46 10.70 14.36
N PHE A 180 -6.33 9.41 14.06
CA PHE A 180 -7.41 8.44 14.13
C PHE A 180 -6.98 7.21 14.94
N LEU A 181 -7.94 6.49 15.50
CA LEU A 181 -7.81 5.09 15.92
C LEU A 181 -8.53 4.20 14.92
N TYR A 182 -7.78 3.35 14.24
CA TYR A 182 -8.33 2.31 13.37
C TYR A 182 -8.44 1.03 14.16
N LYS A 183 -9.61 0.38 14.11
CA LYS A 183 -9.91 -0.82 14.89
C LYS A 183 -9.99 -2.00 13.93
N TYR A 184 -9.13 -2.98 14.13
CA TYR A 184 -8.99 -4.13 13.25
C TYR A 184 -9.39 -5.43 13.95
N LYS A 185 -10.16 -6.26 13.25
CA LYS A 185 -10.28 -7.70 13.56
C LYS A 185 -9.10 -8.42 12.90
N ARG A 186 -8.32 -9.18 13.68
CA ARG A 186 -7.14 -9.92 13.20
C ARG A 186 -7.41 -11.42 13.12
N TYR A 187 -6.87 -12.05 12.08
CA TYR A 187 -6.84 -13.48 11.87
C TYR A 187 -5.39 -13.95 11.79
N ASP A 188 -5.00 -14.86 12.68
CA ASP A 188 -3.64 -15.42 12.81
C ASP A 188 -3.58 -16.92 12.44
N ASP A 189 -4.71 -17.51 12.06
CA ASP A 189 -4.82 -18.79 11.35
C ASP A 189 -5.27 -18.50 9.92
N VAL A 190 -4.30 -18.24 9.05
CA VAL A 190 -4.50 -17.98 7.63
C VAL A 190 -3.86 -19.14 6.86
N ARG A 191 -4.61 -19.74 5.94
CA ARG A 191 -4.17 -20.95 5.24
C ARG A 191 -4.11 -20.74 3.74
N MET A 192 -3.06 -21.27 3.12
CA MET A 192 -2.94 -21.37 1.67
C MET A 192 -4.01 -22.30 1.11
N VAL A 193 -4.74 -21.83 0.10
CA VAL A 193 -5.76 -22.59 -0.62
C VAL A 193 -5.32 -22.85 -2.06
N PHE A 194 -4.86 -21.80 -2.74
CA PHE A 194 -4.44 -21.89 -4.13
C PHE A 194 -3.37 -20.85 -4.47
N ALA A 195 -2.37 -21.25 -5.24
CA ALA A 195 -1.41 -20.40 -5.91
C ALA A 195 -1.04 -21.05 -7.26
N PRO A 196 -1.09 -20.34 -8.40
CA PRO A 196 -0.60 -20.87 -9.66
C PRO A 196 0.93 -21.05 -9.63
N HIS A 197 1.49 -21.70 -10.66
CA HIS A 197 2.94 -21.80 -10.82
C HIS A 197 3.54 -20.39 -11.01
N GLN A 198 4.77 -20.16 -10.54
CA GLN A 198 5.42 -18.85 -10.66
C GLN A 198 5.53 -18.37 -12.11
N ALA A 199 5.81 -19.27 -13.05
CA ALA A 199 5.89 -18.94 -14.47
C ALA A 199 4.57 -18.39 -15.06
N ILE A 200 3.43 -18.71 -14.44
CA ILE A 200 2.11 -18.20 -14.80
C ILE A 200 1.83 -16.88 -14.07
N ALA A 201 2.05 -16.84 -12.76
CA ALA A 201 1.78 -15.66 -11.92
C ALA A 201 2.67 -14.46 -12.25
N ALA A 202 3.93 -14.71 -12.60
CA ALA A 202 4.92 -13.69 -12.92
C ALA A 202 5.34 -13.78 -14.40
N PHE A 203 4.44 -14.22 -15.29
CA PHE A 203 4.73 -14.28 -16.73
C PHE A 203 5.28 -12.95 -17.25
N GLY A 204 6.37 -13.01 -18.00
CA GLY A 204 7.11 -11.83 -18.48
C GLY A 204 8.10 -11.22 -17.48
N GLY A 205 8.09 -11.64 -16.21
CA GLY A 205 9.06 -11.27 -15.19
C GLY A 205 9.21 -9.76 -14.94
N ASP A 206 10.42 -9.35 -14.55
CA ASP A 206 10.80 -7.94 -14.39
C ASP A 206 10.69 -7.11 -15.70
N PRO A 207 11.04 -7.64 -16.91
CA PRO A 207 10.83 -6.92 -18.15
C PRO A 207 9.40 -6.39 -18.30
N ASP A 208 8.40 -7.21 -18.01
CA ASP A 208 6.99 -6.81 -18.12
C ASP A 208 6.49 -6.05 -16.88
N ASN A 209 7.25 -6.01 -15.77
CA ASN A 209 6.82 -5.35 -14.53
C ASN A 209 6.59 -3.84 -14.80
N PHE A 210 5.54 -3.23 -14.26
CA PHE A 210 5.16 -1.83 -14.58
C PHE A 210 4.95 -1.50 -16.09
N ASN A 211 4.70 -2.50 -16.94
CA ASN A 211 4.43 -2.27 -18.37
C ASN A 211 3.02 -2.75 -18.75
N PHE A 212 2.51 -2.17 -19.84
CA PHE A 212 1.29 -2.60 -20.52
C PHE A 212 1.58 -2.75 -22.02
N PRO A 213 1.09 -3.81 -22.71
CA PRO A 213 0.22 -4.89 -22.22
C PRO A 213 0.92 -5.84 -21.24
N ARG A 214 0.14 -6.52 -20.38
CA ARG A 214 0.60 -7.44 -19.33
C ARG A 214 -0.27 -8.69 -19.36
N TRP A 215 0.36 -9.87 -19.25
CA TRP A 215 -0.31 -11.17 -19.47
C TRP A 215 -0.16 -12.15 -18.31
N CYS A 216 0.32 -11.70 -17.15
CA CYS A 216 0.50 -12.54 -15.98
C CYS A 216 -0.82 -12.73 -15.21
N LEU A 217 -0.97 -13.91 -14.58
CA LEU A 217 -2.14 -14.23 -13.76
C LEU A 217 -1.77 -14.13 -12.27
N ASP A 218 -1.57 -12.90 -11.82
CA ASP A 218 -1.06 -12.60 -10.48
C ASP A 218 -2.17 -12.63 -9.43
N PHE A 219 -2.65 -13.83 -9.09
CA PHE A 219 -3.61 -14.03 -8.00
C PHE A 219 -3.33 -15.33 -7.23
N SER A 220 -3.75 -15.34 -5.97
CA SER A 220 -3.76 -16.50 -5.08
C SER A 220 -5.00 -16.47 -4.18
N LEU A 221 -5.32 -17.61 -3.59
CA LEU A 221 -6.38 -17.76 -2.62
C LEU A 221 -5.83 -18.24 -1.28
N LEU A 222 -6.25 -17.55 -0.23
CA LEU A 222 -6.05 -17.94 1.16
C LEU A 222 -7.41 -18.20 1.82
N ARG A 223 -7.41 -18.74 3.03
CA ARG A 223 -8.60 -18.78 3.88
C ARG A 223 -8.27 -18.38 5.31
N ALA A 224 -9.02 -17.43 5.86
CA ALA A 224 -8.98 -17.09 7.27
C ALA A 224 -9.77 -18.12 8.09
N TYR A 225 -9.20 -18.53 9.22
CA TYR A 225 -9.81 -19.41 10.21
C TYR A 225 -9.93 -18.69 11.56
N GLU A 226 -10.93 -19.09 12.33
CA GLU A 226 -11.14 -18.66 13.71
C GLU A 226 -11.56 -19.89 14.53
N ASN A 227 -10.84 -20.15 15.63
CA ASN A 227 -11.08 -21.32 16.50
C ASN A 227 -11.09 -22.66 15.74
N GLY A 228 -10.19 -22.82 14.77
CA GLY A 228 -10.05 -24.04 13.97
C GLY A 228 -11.14 -24.27 12.91
N LYS A 229 -12.05 -23.32 12.70
CA LYS A 229 -13.08 -23.35 11.65
C LYS A 229 -12.88 -22.19 10.66
N PRO A 230 -13.31 -22.33 9.40
CA PRO A 230 -13.34 -21.20 8.47
C PRO A 230 -14.04 -20.00 9.11
N ALA A 231 -13.42 -18.82 8.98
CA ALA A 231 -13.96 -17.59 9.54
C ALA A 231 -15.31 -17.27 8.89
N HIS A 232 -16.29 -16.87 9.69
CA HIS A 232 -17.58 -16.41 9.18
C HIS A 232 -17.46 -14.96 8.68
N THR A 233 -17.62 -14.76 7.37
CA THR A 233 -17.39 -13.48 6.69
C THR A 233 -18.65 -13.01 5.95
N PRO A 234 -19.67 -12.51 6.67
CA PRO A 234 -20.93 -12.10 6.06
C PRO A 234 -20.76 -10.91 5.10
N ASN A 235 -19.71 -10.10 5.28
CA ASN A 235 -19.26 -9.12 4.30
C ASN A 235 -18.17 -9.77 3.43
N HIS A 236 -18.46 -9.89 2.14
CA HIS A 236 -17.51 -10.32 1.12
C HIS A 236 -17.88 -9.68 -0.22
N LEU A 237 -16.90 -9.62 -1.12
CA LEU A 237 -17.10 -9.17 -2.48
C LEU A 237 -17.60 -10.34 -3.34
N GLN A 238 -18.42 -10.01 -4.34
CA GLN A 238 -18.89 -10.96 -5.34
C GLN A 238 -18.04 -10.83 -6.59
N TRP A 239 -17.63 -11.98 -7.12
CA TRP A 239 -16.86 -12.03 -8.35
C TRP A 239 -17.77 -11.82 -9.57
N ARG A 240 -17.41 -10.88 -10.45
CA ARG A 240 -18.05 -10.71 -11.76
C ARG A 240 -17.15 -11.31 -12.84
N VAL A 241 -17.57 -12.44 -13.41
CA VAL A 241 -16.74 -13.24 -14.34
C VAL A 241 -16.48 -12.51 -15.65
N GLU A 242 -17.42 -11.67 -16.07
CA GLU A 242 -17.37 -10.93 -17.33
C GLU A 242 -16.35 -9.79 -17.32
N GLY A 243 -15.85 -9.41 -16.13
CA GLY A 243 -14.95 -8.26 -15.97
C GLY A 243 -15.66 -6.91 -16.19
N PRO A 244 -14.92 -5.79 -16.14
CA PRO A 244 -15.45 -4.46 -16.48
C PRO A 244 -15.55 -4.22 -17.98
N ALA A 245 -16.60 -3.52 -18.39
CA ALA A 245 -16.70 -2.99 -19.74
C ALA A 245 -15.79 -1.76 -19.91
N ALA A 246 -15.35 -1.49 -21.14
CA ALA A 246 -14.61 -0.27 -21.44
C ALA A 246 -15.43 0.97 -21.06
N GLY A 247 -14.83 1.89 -20.30
CA GLY A 247 -15.48 3.10 -19.80
C GLY A 247 -16.34 2.89 -18.54
N GLU A 248 -16.44 1.66 -18.01
CA GLU A 248 -17.12 1.41 -16.74
C GLU A 248 -16.28 1.95 -15.55
N PRO A 249 -16.86 2.74 -14.63
CA PRO A 249 -16.15 3.20 -13.45
C PRO A 249 -15.72 2.03 -12.55
N THR A 250 -14.43 1.96 -12.24
CA THR A 250 -13.84 0.97 -11.33
C THR A 250 -13.26 1.64 -10.10
N PHE A 251 -13.56 1.11 -8.91
CA PHE A 251 -13.04 1.60 -7.64
C PHE A 251 -12.17 0.53 -6.99
N VAL A 252 -11.03 0.94 -6.42
CA VAL A 252 -10.11 0.05 -5.70
C VAL A 252 -10.10 0.45 -4.24
N ALA A 253 -10.41 -0.50 -3.36
CA ALA A 253 -10.29 -0.33 -1.92
C ALA A 253 -9.11 -1.17 -1.42
N GLY A 254 -8.27 -0.57 -0.57
CA GLY A 254 -7.08 -1.24 -0.07
C GLY A 254 -6.31 -0.41 0.94
N HIS A 255 -5.12 -0.88 1.27
CA HIS A 255 -4.24 -0.31 2.28
C HIS A 255 -2.96 0.23 1.61
N PRO A 256 -3.02 1.40 0.93
CA PRO A 256 -1.83 1.99 0.35
C PRO A 256 -0.82 2.32 1.46
N GLY A 257 0.44 1.90 1.29
CA GLY A 257 1.47 2.07 2.32
C GLY A 257 1.78 3.53 2.62
N THR A 258 2.38 4.24 1.66
CA THR A 258 2.72 5.66 1.82
C THR A 258 2.54 6.43 0.53
N THR A 259 2.21 7.73 0.64
CA THR A 259 2.28 8.67 -0.48
C THR A 259 2.92 9.97 -0.04
N ASN A 260 3.56 10.64 -0.98
CA ASN A 260 4.34 11.84 -0.76
C ASN A 260 3.78 13.03 -1.55
N ARG A 261 2.45 13.07 -1.74
CA ARG A 261 1.77 14.07 -2.60
C ARG A 261 1.94 15.51 -2.11
N LEU A 262 2.08 15.67 -0.79
CA LEU A 262 2.16 16.96 -0.08
C LEU A 262 3.60 17.40 0.24
N LEU A 263 4.62 16.73 -0.29
CA LEU A 263 6.00 17.16 -0.07
C LEU A 263 6.23 18.56 -0.65
N THR A 264 6.95 19.39 0.10
CA THR A 264 7.40 20.69 -0.39
C THR A 264 8.46 20.51 -1.47
N THR A 265 8.67 21.55 -2.26
CA THR A 265 9.73 21.64 -3.27
C THR A 265 11.09 21.33 -2.65
N ALA A 266 11.39 21.87 -1.47
CA ALA A 266 12.64 21.58 -0.77
C ALA A 266 12.82 20.08 -0.44
N GLN A 267 11.74 19.39 -0.08
CA GLN A 267 11.77 17.94 0.15
C GLN A 267 11.92 17.14 -1.15
N LEU A 268 11.25 17.56 -2.22
CA LEU A 268 11.38 16.93 -3.55
C LEU A 268 12.81 17.10 -4.11
N GLU A 269 13.41 18.28 -3.94
CA GLU A 269 14.79 18.56 -4.32
C GLU A 269 15.79 17.75 -3.48
N PHE A 270 15.54 17.60 -2.18
CA PHE A 270 16.33 16.68 -1.35
C PHE A 270 16.25 15.22 -1.85
N GLN A 271 15.06 14.76 -2.22
CA GLN A 271 14.90 13.43 -2.80
C GLN A 271 15.69 13.25 -4.10
N ARG A 272 15.53 14.21 -5.02
CA ARG A 272 16.21 14.23 -6.33
C ARG A 272 17.73 14.27 -6.21
N ASP A 273 18.25 15.16 -5.35
CA ASP A 273 19.67 15.50 -5.34
C ASP A 273 20.48 14.68 -4.32
N THR A 274 19.83 13.96 -3.42
CA THR A 274 20.51 13.26 -2.32
C THR A 274 19.94 11.88 -2.06
N SER A 275 18.68 11.78 -1.63
CA SER A 275 18.21 10.50 -1.09
C SER A 275 18.09 9.40 -2.14
N ILE A 276 17.53 9.72 -3.32
CA ILE A 276 17.31 8.74 -4.40
C ILE A 276 18.63 8.33 -5.07
N PRO A 277 19.55 9.25 -5.41
CA PRO A 277 20.87 8.86 -5.91
C PRO A 277 21.61 7.87 -4.99
N SER A 278 21.68 8.17 -3.68
CA SER A 278 22.34 7.26 -2.72
C SER A 278 21.61 5.91 -2.62
N PHE A 279 20.27 5.91 -2.67
CA PHE A 279 19.48 4.67 -2.73
C PHE A 279 19.83 3.84 -3.97
N LEU A 280 19.86 4.44 -5.17
CA LEU A 280 20.10 3.72 -6.42
C LEU A 280 21.49 3.09 -6.46
N ILE A 281 22.52 3.78 -5.99
CA ILE A 281 23.90 3.26 -5.92
C ILE A 281 23.94 2.03 -5.02
N ARG A 282 23.52 2.17 -3.76
CA ARG A 282 23.57 1.10 -2.76
C ARG A 282 22.79 -0.14 -3.19
N ASN A 283 21.57 0.04 -3.67
CA ASN A 283 20.71 -1.08 -4.04
C ASN A 283 21.17 -1.78 -5.33
N SER A 284 21.83 -1.06 -6.24
CA SER A 284 22.44 -1.68 -7.42
C SER A 284 23.61 -2.59 -7.04
N GLU A 285 24.42 -2.20 -6.06
CA GLU A 285 25.49 -3.04 -5.54
C GLU A 285 24.95 -4.31 -4.85
N LEU A 286 23.92 -4.15 -4.01
CA LEU A 286 23.27 -5.27 -3.32
C LEU A 286 22.66 -6.27 -4.31
N ARG A 287 21.96 -5.78 -5.34
CA ARG A 287 21.46 -6.61 -6.44
C ARG A 287 22.58 -7.42 -7.08
N GLY A 288 23.72 -6.79 -7.40
CA GLY A 288 24.87 -7.47 -8.00
C GLY A 288 25.44 -8.58 -7.09
N ARG A 289 25.54 -8.33 -5.79
CA ARG A 289 26.02 -9.31 -4.80
C ARG A 289 25.08 -10.51 -4.68
N LEU A 290 23.76 -10.28 -4.64
CA LEU A 290 22.77 -11.36 -4.61
C LEU A 290 22.81 -12.22 -5.87
N ILE A 291 22.88 -11.58 -7.05
CA ILE A 291 23.01 -12.31 -8.33
C ILE A 291 24.28 -13.17 -8.31
N GLN A 292 25.40 -12.64 -7.82
CA GLN A 292 26.65 -13.39 -7.77
C GLN A 292 26.59 -14.57 -6.78
N TRP A 293 25.97 -14.39 -5.62
CA TRP A 293 25.79 -15.48 -4.65
C TRP A 293 24.81 -16.54 -5.14
N GLY A 294 23.72 -16.16 -5.79
CA GLY A 294 22.76 -17.09 -6.38
C GLY A 294 23.37 -18.03 -7.43
N LYS A 295 24.50 -17.66 -8.04
CA LYS A 295 25.25 -18.52 -8.98
C LYS A 295 26.08 -19.63 -8.30
N SER A 296 26.23 -19.61 -6.98
CA SER A 296 27.08 -20.60 -6.28
C SER A 296 26.39 -21.94 -6.00
N GLY A 297 25.11 -22.09 -6.34
CA GLY A 297 24.39 -23.35 -6.23
C GLY A 297 22.86 -23.18 -6.27
N GLU A 298 22.14 -24.30 -6.27
CA GLU A 298 20.67 -24.30 -6.34
C GLU A 298 20.02 -23.67 -5.11
N GLU A 299 20.54 -23.95 -3.91
CA GLU A 299 19.99 -23.41 -2.67
C GLU A 299 20.21 -21.90 -2.53
N PRO A 300 21.42 -21.34 -2.77
CA PRO A 300 21.61 -19.89 -2.91
C PRO A 300 20.69 -19.25 -3.95
N ARG A 301 20.49 -19.91 -5.11
CA ARG A 301 19.58 -19.42 -6.15
C ARG A 301 18.14 -19.30 -5.61
N ARG A 302 17.66 -20.32 -4.90
CA ARG A 302 16.32 -20.33 -4.28
C ARG A 302 16.18 -19.22 -3.21
N LEU A 303 17.16 -19.10 -2.31
CA LEU A 303 17.15 -18.12 -1.21
C LEU A 303 17.27 -16.67 -1.68
N THR A 304 17.89 -16.42 -2.83
CA THR A 304 18.05 -15.07 -3.38
C THR A 304 16.87 -14.58 -4.21
N GLN A 305 15.93 -15.46 -4.54
CA GLN A 305 14.89 -15.15 -5.52
C GLN A 305 13.94 -14.04 -5.04
N GLU A 306 13.39 -14.13 -3.83
CA GLU A 306 12.52 -13.08 -3.26
C GLU A 306 13.31 -11.77 -3.04
N PRO A 307 14.48 -11.75 -2.37
CA PRO A 307 15.22 -10.51 -2.17
C PRO A 307 15.60 -9.83 -3.49
N LEU A 308 15.97 -10.61 -4.52
CA LEU A 308 16.31 -10.08 -5.83
C LEU A 308 15.10 -9.40 -6.50
N LEU A 309 13.93 -10.03 -6.48
CA LEU A 309 12.70 -9.42 -6.99
C LEU A 309 12.37 -8.12 -6.26
N SER A 310 12.53 -8.09 -4.93
CA SER A 310 12.34 -6.90 -4.10
C SER A 310 13.29 -5.75 -4.49
N TYR A 311 14.60 -6.03 -4.67
CA TYR A 311 15.55 -5.02 -5.13
C TYR A 311 15.32 -4.56 -6.57
N GLU A 312 14.98 -5.47 -7.49
CA GLU A 312 14.71 -5.14 -8.89
C GLU A 312 13.48 -4.23 -9.02
N ASN A 313 12.41 -4.57 -8.31
CA ASN A 313 11.21 -3.75 -8.22
C ASN A 313 11.52 -2.35 -7.68
N ALA A 314 12.24 -2.27 -6.56
CA ALA A 314 12.59 -0.98 -5.96
C ALA A 314 13.49 -0.14 -6.89
N LEU A 315 14.52 -0.73 -7.49
CA LEU A 315 15.40 -0.02 -8.44
C LEU A 315 14.62 0.54 -9.62
N LYS A 316 13.64 -0.19 -10.15
CA LYS A 316 12.79 0.27 -11.24
C LYS A 316 11.91 1.47 -10.83
N VAL A 317 11.29 1.39 -9.65
CA VAL A 317 10.50 2.49 -9.07
C VAL A 317 11.36 3.74 -8.88
N TYR A 318 12.47 3.62 -8.15
CA TYR A 318 13.30 4.77 -7.79
C TYR A 318 14.03 5.38 -8.99
N ARG A 319 14.37 4.59 -10.02
CA ARG A 319 14.94 5.12 -11.26
C ARG A 319 13.91 5.99 -12.01
N ASN A 320 12.66 5.53 -12.08
CA ASN A 320 11.59 6.28 -12.73
C ASN A 320 11.20 7.53 -11.93
N LEU A 321 11.16 7.44 -10.59
CA LEU A 321 10.93 8.59 -9.72
C LEU A 321 12.05 9.63 -9.88
N ASN A 322 13.32 9.21 -9.89
CA ASN A 322 14.44 10.11 -10.11
C ASN A 322 14.33 10.83 -11.45
N ARG A 323 14.00 10.09 -12.52
CA ARG A 323 13.79 10.67 -13.85
C ARG A 323 12.66 11.69 -13.86
N ALA A 324 11.54 11.40 -13.18
CA ALA A 324 10.42 12.34 -13.07
C ALA A 324 10.79 13.61 -12.29
N LEU A 325 11.63 13.51 -11.26
CA LEU A 325 12.09 14.69 -10.50
C LEU A 325 13.18 15.50 -11.23
N LEU A 326 13.89 14.89 -12.17
CA LEU A 326 14.82 15.57 -13.08
C LEU A 326 14.12 16.27 -14.25
N ASP A 327 12.82 16.02 -14.45
CA ASP A 327 12.00 16.76 -15.42
C ASP A 327 11.77 18.18 -14.92
N GLU A 328 12.32 19.16 -15.65
CA GLU A 328 12.26 20.57 -15.26
C GLU A 328 10.83 21.12 -15.29
N GLU A 329 9.99 20.65 -16.21
CA GLU A 329 8.60 21.11 -16.35
C GLU A 329 7.77 20.62 -15.16
N LEU A 330 7.91 19.33 -14.80
CA LEU A 330 7.21 18.77 -13.65
C LEU A 330 7.59 19.50 -12.36
N LEU A 331 8.87 19.79 -12.15
CA LEU A 331 9.33 20.47 -10.96
C LEU A 331 8.92 21.95 -10.94
N ALA A 332 8.92 22.62 -12.10
CA ALA A 332 8.38 23.98 -12.24
C ALA A 332 6.89 24.03 -11.84
N GLN A 333 6.06 23.11 -12.34
CA GLN A 333 4.65 23.01 -11.96
C GLN A 333 4.46 22.74 -10.45
N LYS A 334 5.39 22.02 -9.81
CA LYS A 334 5.37 21.83 -8.34
C LYS A 334 5.69 23.13 -7.60
N ARG A 335 6.70 23.89 -8.05
CA ARG A 335 7.07 25.19 -7.48
C ARG A 335 5.94 26.21 -7.63
N GLU A 336 5.30 26.27 -8.79
CA GLU A 336 4.17 27.18 -9.04
C GLU A 336 2.99 26.88 -8.11
N ARG A 337 2.61 25.61 -7.96
CA ARG A 337 1.55 25.20 -7.02
C ARG A 337 1.89 25.57 -5.58
N GLU A 338 3.13 25.35 -5.17
CA GLU A 338 3.57 25.72 -3.84
C GLU A 338 3.55 27.25 -3.62
N ALA A 339 4.03 28.03 -4.59
CA ALA A 339 4.01 29.49 -4.53
C ALA A 339 2.57 30.03 -4.45
N ALA A 340 1.64 29.47 -5.22
CA ALA A 340 0.23 29.83 -5.17
C ALA A 340 -0.40 29.53 -3.79
N LEU A 341 -0.07 28.37 -3.20
CA LEU A 341 -0.54 28.02 -1.85
C LEU A 341 0.04 28.95 -0.79
N ARG A 342 1.34 29.25 -0.85
CA ARG A 342 2.00 30.21 0.05
C ARG A 342 1.35 31.59 -0.02
N ALA A 343 1.14 32.11 -1.23
CA ALA A 343 0.48 33.39 -1.44
C ALA A 343 -0.95 33.41 -0.88
N SER A 344 -1.68 32.30 -1.00
CA SER A 344 -3.02 32.16 -0.42
C SER A 344 -3.00 32.20 1.11
N VAL A 345 -1.98 31.59 1.73
CA VAL A 345 -1.78 31.63 3.20
C VAL A 345 -1.35 33.03 3.65
N GLU A 346 -0.46 33.70 2.93
CA GLU A 346 0.00 35.05 3.26
C GLU A 346 -1.12 36.09 3.13
N GLY A 347 -2.06 35.88 2.21
CA GLY A 347 -3.26 36.72 2.05
C GLY A 347 -4.28 36.60 3.18
N ASP A 348 -4.17 35.57 4.03
CA ASP A 348 -5.06 35.34 5.17
C ASP A 348 -4.28 35.58 6.48
N THR A 349 -4.73 36.56 7.28
CA THR A 349 -4.02 36.96 8.51
C THR A 349 -3.98 35.87 9.58
N GLU A 350 -5.02 35.04 9.66
CA GLU A 350 -5.08 33.95 10.64
C GLU A 350 -4.18 32.79 10.21
N LEU A 351 -4.22 32.41 8.93
CA LEU A 351 -3.35 31.36 8.38
C LEU A 351 -1.88 31.78 8.37
N ALA A 352 -1.57 33.01 7.95
CA ALA A 352 -0.21 33.53 7.97
C ALA A 352 0.41 33.48 9.38
N ARG A 353 -0.38 33.83 10.42
CA ARG A 353 0.05 33.73 11.81
C ARG A 353 0.25 32.28 12.26
N ALA A 354 -0.65 31.39 11.85
CA ALA A 354 -0.64 30.00 12.29
C ALA A 354 0.45 29.16 11.64
N VAL A 355 0.68 29.33 10.32
CA VAL A 355 1.52 28.42 9.52
C VAL A 355 2.49 29.11 8.56
N GLY A 356 2.55 30.45 8.52
CA GLY A 356 3.40 31.19 7.58
C GLY A 356 4.87 30.73 7.51
N PRO A 357 5.55 30.49 8.64
CA PRO A 357 6.95 30.02 8.63
C PRO A 357 7.15 28.55 8.22
N ALA A 358 6.09 27.75 8.06
CA ALA A 358 6.19 26.28 7.94
C ALA A 358 7.10 25.83 6.78
N TRP A 359 7.01 26.49 5.62
CA TRP A 359 7.83 26.14 4.48
C TRP A 359 9.31 26.41 4.69
N GLU A 360 9.68 27.54 5.31
CA GLU A 360 11.08 27.85 5.58
C GLU A 360 11.65 26.90 6.63
N ASN A 361 10.87 26.59 7.67
CA ASN A 361 11.25 25.61 8.68
C ASN A 361 11.51 24.22 8.06
N ILE A 362 10.66 23.79 7.11
CA ILE A 362 10.88 22.53 6.38
C ILE A 362 12.13 22.63 5.51
N ALA A 363 12.34 23.74 4.80
CA ALA A 363 13.54 23.93 3.96
C ALA A 363 14.82 23.92 4.80
N GLU A 364 14.83 24.57 5.96
CA GLU A 364 15.95 24.53 6.91
C GLU A 364 16.21 23.11 7.43
N ALA A 365 15.15 22.39 7.80
CA ALA A 365 15.27 21.00 8.20
C ALA A 365 15.87 20.12 7.08
N GLN A 366 15.49 20.33 5.82
CA GLN A 366 16.09 19.61 4.68
C GLN A 366 17.56 19.96 4.45
N ARG A 367 17.95 21.24 4.61
CA ARG A 367 19.37 21.65 4.54
C ARG A 367 20.19 20.95 5.61
N ARG A 368 19.70 20.95 6.86
CA ARG A 368 20.36 20.25 7.97
C ARG A 368 20.39 18.74 7.75
N TYR A 369 19.30 18.16 7.24
CA TYR A 369 19.23 16.72 7.02
C TYR A 369 20.24 16.26 5.97
N ARG A 370 20.45 17.04 4.90
CA ARG A 370 21.47 16.78 3.88
C ARG A 370 22.88 16.68 4.45
N GLU A 371 23.25 17.51 5.41
CA GLU A 371 24.58 17.49 6.04
C GLU A 371 24.86 16.21 6.82
N ILE A 372 23.81 15.56 7.33
CA ILE A 372 23.93 14.36 8.16
C ILE A 372 23.50 13.08 7.44
N TYR A 373 22.86 13.18 6.28
CA TYR A 373 22.19 12.07 5.60
C TYR A 373 23.12 10.87 5.38
N ASP A 374 24.27 11.08 4.73
CA ASP A 374 25.18 9.98 4.41
C ASP A 374 25.73 9.30 5.67
N ARG A 375 26.01 10.08 6.73
CA ARG A 375 26.48 9.52 8.00
C ARG A 375 25.46 8.55 8.60
N TYR A 376 24.17 8.87 8.52
CA TYR A 376 23.10 8.03 9.08
C TYR A 376 22.60 6.95 8.12
N LEU A 377 22.87 7.07 6.82
CA LEU A 377 22.48 6.05 5.82
C LEU A 377 23.25 4.73 6.00
N TYR A 378 24.49 4.79 6.51
CA TYR A 378 25.39 3.64 6.66
C TYR A 378 25.60 3.17 8.10
N LEU A 379 24.85 3.72 9.06
CA LEU A 379 24.71 3.19 10.42
C LEU A 379 23.61 2.13 10.45
#